data_AF-A0A7S1YKU2-F1
#
_entry.id   AF-A0A7S1YKU2-F1
#
_cell.length_a   1.000
_cell.length_b   1.000
_cell.length_c   1.000
_cell.angle_alpha   90.00
_cell.angle_beta   90.00
_cell.angle_gamma   90.00
#
_symmetry.space_group_name_H-M   'P 1'
#
loop_
_entity.id
_entity.type
_entity.pdbx_description
1 polymer ?
#
loop_
_entity_poly.entity_id
_entity_poly.type
_entity_poly.pdbx_seq_one_letter_code
_entity_poly.pdbx_strand_id
1 'polypeptide(L)'
;MKAPYGCLKAVRFANVSPETCQTPDINIGAYRWGFFFAWIWASFIFMFVAMAMMYSGLLSTERKSRKYSFAAKDTTVSGPSPPASRRVSFADLGSYVMSINNKGMKDGKERRSGQDRSSVDFGDLMKVQEPAEQSICFEANVENDNAAAMSGAPTNPKPKMKNSRKFFNQAALYVSFFMITWIFMTIQASLQAFLETGYSYLVVLLTIFTPLQGFFNTLIYVRPRYLEYRKKHPEATLCKSLGSMFANNKN
;
A
#
# COMPACT_ATOMS: atom_id res chain seq x y z
N MET A 1 -32.25 26.12 26.47
CA MET A 1 -31.86 26.45 25.08
C MET A 1 -31.32 27.87 25.08
N LYS A 2 -30.03 28.08 24.75
CA LYS A 2 -29.41 29.42 24.68
C LYS A 2 -29.75 30.03 23.33
N ALA A 3 -30.41 31.18 23.32
CA ALA A 3 -30.68 31.92 22.08
C ALA A 3 -29.34 32.35 21.43
N PRO A 4 -29.21 32.26 20.10
CA PRO A 4 -27.98 32.66 19.41
C PRO A 4 -27.72 34.17 19.61
N TYR A 5 -26.49 34.51 19.99
CA TYR A 5 -26.04 35.85 20.39
C TYR A 5 -26.19 36.95 19.32
N GLY A 6 -26.62 36.62 18.09
CA GLY A 6 -26.79 37.57 17.00
C GLY A 6 -28.06 38.43 17.08
N CYS A 7 -29.11 37.97 17.78
CA CYS A 7 -30.42 38.66 17.74
C CYS A 7 -30.55 39.79 18.78
N LEU A 8 -29.68 39.82 19.80
CA LEU A 8 -29.84 40.74 20.94
C LEU A 8 -29.47 42.20 20.63
N LYS A 9 -28.83 42.49 19.49
CA LYS A 9 -28.42 43.86 19.13
C LYS A 9 -29.47 44.66 18.33
N ALA A 10 -30.46 43.99 17.73
CA ALA A 10 -31.48 44.65 16.90
C ALA A 10 -32.65 45.22 17.72
N VAL A 11 -32.90 44.68 18.92
CA VAL A 11 -34.07 45.03 19.75
C VAL A 11 -33.97 46.42 20.40
N ARG A 12 -32.77 47.02 20.45
CA ARG A 12 -32.59 48.30 21.18
C ARG A 12 -33.03 49.53 20.39
N PHE A 13 -33.28 49.44 19.08
CA PHE A 13 -33.45 50.64 18.24
C PHE A 13 -34.74 50.74 17.42
N ALA A 14 -35.64 49.75 17.44
CA ALA A 14 -36.90 49.89 16.74
C ALA A 14 -38.00 49.02 17.34
N ASN A 15 -39.24 49.55 17.39
CA ASN A 15 -40.49 48.81 17.61
C ASN A 15 -40.77 47.85 16.42
N VAL A 16 -39.80 47.04 16.04
CA VAL A 16 -39.92 46.03 14.98
C VAL A 16 -40.37 44.74 15.65
N SER A 17 -41.48 44.19 15.16
CA SER A 17 -42.01 42.91 15.62
C SER A 17 -40.92 41.84 15.56
N PRO A 18 -40.68 41.07 16.65
CA PRO A 18 -39.61 40.07 16.74
C PRO A 18 -39.70 38.92 15.73
N GLU A 19 -40.75 38.87 14.91
CA GLU A 19 -41.00 37.82 13.92
C GLU A 19 -40.15 37.93 12.64
N THR A 20 -39.44 39.05 12.40
CA THR A 20 -38.71 39.28 11.13
C THR A 20 -37.20 39.05 11.18
N CYS A 21 -36.64 38.59 12.31
CA CYS A 21 -35.24 38.17 12.38
C CYS A 21 -35.03 36.69 11.93
N GLN A 22 -35.76 36.24 10.91
CA GLN A 22 -35.32 35.09 10.12
C GLN A 22 -34.19 35.57 9.23
N THR A 23 -32.94 35.32 9.65
CA THR A 23 -31.85 35.27 8.68
C THR A 23 -32.30 34.32 7.57
N PRO A 24 -32.15 34.68 6.28
CA PRO A 24 -32.51 33.77 5.19
C PRO A 24 -31.89 32.41 5.50
N ASP A 25 -32.70 31.35 5.44
CA ASP A 25 -32.38 29.97 5.87
C ASP A 25 -31.33 29.33 4.95
N ILE A 26 -30.21 30.01 4.78
CA ILE A 26 -29.03 29.51 4.13
C ILE A 26 -28.55 28.42 5.08
N ASN A 27 -28.65 27.17 4.63
CA ASN A 27 -28.26 25.97 5.38
C ASN A 27 -26.77 26.03 5.78
N ILE A 28 -26.43 26.76 6.85
CA ILE A 28 -25.08 26.91 7.39
C ILE A 28 -24.47 25.53 7.66
N GLY A 29 -25.30 24.56 8.05
CA GLY A 29 -24.92 23.15 8.20
C GLY A 29 -24.39 22.53 6.90
N ALA A 30 -25.05 22.76 5.77
CA ALA A 30 -24.66 22.22 4.47
C ALA A 30 -23.32 22.78 3.99
N TYR A 31 -23.05 24.08 4.19
CA TYR A 31 -21.75 24.67 3.83
C TYR A 31 -20.60 24.13 4.68
N ARG A 32 -20.80 23.99 6.00
CA ARG A 32 -19.80 23.38 6.89
C ARG A 32 -19.56 21.93 6.49
N TRP A 33 -20.61 21.16 6.26
CA TRP A 33 -20.49 19.78 5.82
C TRP A 33 -19.75 19.69 4.48
N GLY A 34 -20.15 20.47 3.49
CA GLY A 34 -19.54 20.49 2.17
C GLY A 34 -18.05 20.84 2.21
N PHE A 35 -17.67 21.92 2.90
CA PHE A 35 -16.27 22.33 2.97
C PHE A 35 -15.35 21.30 3.65
N PHE A 36 -15.80 20.70 4.76
CA PHE A 36 -14.98 19.72 5.48
C PHE A 36 -14.98 18.35 4.82
N PHE A 37 -16.15 17.80 4.49
CA PHE A 37 -16.26 16.44 3.99
C PHE A 37 -15.92 16.33 2.51
N ALA A 38 -16.18 17.34 1.67
CA ALA A 38 -15.82 17.23 0.25
C ALA A 38 -14.32 17.06 0.07
N TRP A 39 -13.49 17.74 0.87
CA TRP A 39 -12.04 17.61 0.79
C TRP A 39 -11.56 16.22 1.26
N ILE A 40 -12.14 15.72 2.35
CA ILE A 40 -11.87 14.36 2.84
C ILE A 40 -12.26 13.32 1.79
N TRP A 41 -13.46 13.40 1.20
CA TRP A 41 -13.91 12.48 0.15
C TRP A 41 -13.07 12.57 -1.11
N ALA A 42 -12.70 13.78 -1.54
CA ALA A 42 -11.80 13.97 -2.66
C ALA A 42 -10.45 13.27 -2.42
N SER A 43 -9.90 13.37 -1.20
CA SER A 43 -8.67 12.66 -0.82
C SER A 43 -8.84 11.12 -0.86
N PHE A 44 -9.99 10.60 -0.43
CA PHE A 44 -10.29 9.16 -0.49
C PHE A 44 -10.42 8.65 -1.91
N ILE A 45 -11.16 9.37 -2.76
CA ILE A 45 -11.29 9.03 -4.17
C ILE A 45 -9.91 9.06 -4.83
N PHE A 46 -9.10 10.08 -4.56
CA PHE A 46 -7.75 10.19 -5.06
C PHE A 46 -6.87 9.00 -4.64
N MET A 47 -6.83 8.65 -3.35
CA MET A 47 -6.07 7.50 -2.85
C MET A 47 -6.55 6.18 -3.48
N PHE A 48 -7.86 6.00 -3.64
CA PHE A 48 -8.43 4.81 -4.26
C PHE A 48 -8.01 4.69 -5.74
N VAL A 49 -8.10 5.78 -6.49
CA VAL A 49 -7.66 5.83 -7.88
C VAL A 49 -6.16 5.59 -7.99
N ALA A 50 -5.34 6.18 -7.12
CA ALA A 50 -3.89 5.95 -7.08
C ALA A 50 -3.55 4.46 -6.83
N MET A 51 -4.22 3.82 -5.86
CA MET A 51 -4.10 2.38 -5.59
C MET A 51 -4.53 1.54 -6.81
N ALA A 52 -5.65 1.89 -7.46
CA ALA A 52 -6.14 1.17 -8.63
C ALA A 52 -5.20 1.30 -9.85
N MET A 53 -4.60 2.48 -10.05
CA MET A 53 -3.59 2.70 -11.09
C MET A 53 -2.33 1.88 -10.82
N MET A 54 -1.80 1.92 -9.59
CA MET A 54 -0.66 1.11 -9.18
C MET A 54 -0.92 -0.39 -9.37
N TYR A 55 -2.11 -0.86 -8.97
CA TYR A 55 -2.52 -2.26 -9.15
C TYR A 55 -2.55 -2.66 -10.62
N SER A 56 -3.15 -1.82 -11.46
CA SER A 56 -3.24 -2.05 -12.90
C SER A 56 -1.84 -2.11 -13.54
N GLY A 57 -0.92 -1.26 -13.09
CA GLY A 57 0.49 -1.29 -13.47
C GLY A 57 1.20 -2.59 -13.09
N LEU A 58 0.97 -3.08 -11.86
CA LEU A 58 1.48 -4.38 -11.41
C LEU A 58 0.92 -5.53 -12.27
N LEU A 59 -0.39 -5.55 -12.52
CA LEU A 59 -1.01 -6.57 -13.38
C LEU A 59 -0.47 -6.55 -14.81
N SER A 60 -0.22 -5.37 -15.37
CA SER A 60 0.38 -5.22 -16.70
C SER A 60 1.81 -5.78 -16.73
N THR A 61 2.59 -5.49 -15.69
CA THR A 61 3.97 -5.99 -15.55
C THR A 61 4.01 -7.52 -15.48
N GLU A 62 3.07 -8.13 -14.76
CA GLU A 62 2.97 -9.59 -14.64
C GLU A 62 2.58 -10.28 -15.94
N ARG A 63 1.66 -9.68 -16.70
CA ARG A 63 1.28 -10.21 -18.02
C ARG A 63 2.49 -10.24 -18.96
N LYS A 64 3.34 -9.20 -18.89
CA LYS A 64 4.59 -9.15 -19.67
C LYS A 64 5.62 -10.16 -19.17
N SER A 65 5.82 -10.28 -17.86
CA SER A 65 6.81 -11.21 -17.29
C SER A 65 6.50 -12.68 -17.59
N ARG A 66 5.21 -13.05 -17.67
CA ARG A 66 4.79 -14.41 -18.05
C ARG A 66 5.25 -14.78 -19.47
N LYS A 67 5.20 -13.85 -20.43
CA LYS A 67 5.61 -14.12 -21.83
C LYS A 67 7.08 -14.55 -21.92
N TYR A 68 7.96 -13.93 -21.14
CA TYR A 68 9.39 -14.26 -21.14
C TYR A 68 9.74 -15.53 -20.36
N SER A 69 8.86 -16.01 -19.48
CA SER A 69 9.10 -17.24 -18.72
C SER A 69 8.94 -18.50 -19.56
N PHE A 70 8.16 -18.47 -20.64
CA PHE A 70 7.97 -19.62 -21.53
C PHE A 70 9.14 -19.79 -22.50
N ALA A 71 9.65 -18.68 -23.06
CA ALA A 71 10.80 -18.71 -23.97
C ALA A 71 12.07 -19.30 -23.31
N ALA A 72 12.21 -19.17 -21.99
CA ALA A 72 13.37 -19.72 -21.27
C ALA A 72 13.27 -21.24 -21.00
N LYS A 73 12.09 -21.86 -21.12
CA LYS A 73 11.90 -23.28 -20.81
C LYS A 73 12.25 -24.19 -21.99
N ASP A 74 12.09 -23.69 -23.21
CA ASP A 74 12.30 -24.47 -24.44
C ASP A 74 13.76 -24.45 -24.94
N THR A 75 14.61 -23.53 -24.44
CA THR A 75 16.06 -23.57 -24.71
C THR A 75 16.82 -24.43 -23.70
N THR A 76 16.13 -25.34 -23.00
CA THR A 76 16.79 -26.53 -22.45
C THR A 76 17.11 -27.43 -23.64
N VAL A 77 18.06 -26.98 -24.46
CA VAL A 77 18.71 -27.81 -25.47
C VAL A 77 19.13 -29.06 -24.71
N SER A 78 18.63 -30.20 -25.16
CA SER A 78 19.19 -31.52 -24.89
C SER A 78 20.64 -31.50 -25.36
N GLY A 79 21.50 -30.84 -24.58
CA GLY A 79 22.93 -30.93 -24.75
C GLY A 79 23.28 -32.40 -24.54
N PRO A 80 24.10 -32.99 -25.41
CA PRO A 80 24.59 -34.34 -25.20
C PRO A 80 25.12 -34.43 -23.77
N SER A 81 24.68 -35.48 -23.06
CA SER A 81 25.10 -35.81 -21.70
C SER A 81 26.59 -35.48 -21.52
N PRO A 82 26.95 -34.62 -20.55
CA PRO A 82 28.35 -34.30 -20.33
C PRO A 82 29.11 -35.62 -20.10
N PRO A 83 30.19 -35.89 -20.86
CA PRO A 83 30.98 -37.09 -20.66
C PRO A 83 31.45 -37.12 -19.21
N ALA A 84 31.38 -38.30 -18.60
CA ALA A 84 31.71 -38.54 -17.20
C ALA A 84 32.99 -37.79 -16.79
N SER A 85 32.82 -36.87 -15.84
CA SER A 85 33.83 -36.20 -15.01
C SER A 85 35.28 -36.66 -15.23
N ARG A 86 35.99 -36.02 -16.16
CA ARG A 86 37.46 -35.97 -16.12
C ARG A 86 37.83 -34.79 -15.21
N ARG A 87 38.39 -35.07 -14.03
CA ARG A 87 38.96 -34.06 -13.13
C ARG A 87 39.98 -33.23 -13.91
N VAL A 88 39.66 -31.98 -14.21
CA VAL A 88 40.63 -31.03 -14.77
C VAL A 88 41.32 -30.34 -13.60
N SER A 89 42.64 -30.47 -13.58
CA SER A 89 43.52 -29.85 -12.58
C SER A 89 43.52 -28.33 -12.75
N PHE A 90 43.56 -27.60 -11.64
CA PHE A 90 43.49 -26.14 -11.57
C PHE A 90 44.63 -25.42 -12.33
N ALA A 91 45.68 -26.15 -12.72
CA ALA A 91 46.83 -25.62 -13.45
C ALA A 91 46.55 -25.29 -14.94
N ASP A 92 45.54 -25.90 -15.57
CA ASP A 92 45.27 -25.71 -17.01
C ASP A 92 44.33 -24.53 -17.33
N LEU A 93 43.73 -23.88 -16.33
CA LEU A 93 42.84 -22.73 -16.53
C LEU A 93 43.58 -21.41 -16.83
N GLY A 94 44.90 -21.36 -16.67
CA GLY A 94 45.68 -20.13 -16.81
C GLY A 94 45.86 -19.62 -18.26
N SER A 95 45.70 -20.48 -19.27
CA SER A 95 46.03 -20.13 -20.67
C SER A 95 44.83 -19.76 -21.54
N TYR A 96 43.60 -20.12 -21.14
CA TYR A 96 42.41 -19.93 -21.98
C TYR A 96 41.74 -18.55 -21.84
N VAL A 97 42.15 -17.73 -20.87
CA VAL A 97 41.54 -16.43 -20.58
C VAL A 97 42.06 -15.29 -21.48
N MET A 98 43.08 -15.52 -22.31
CA MET A 98 43.70 -14.45 -23.14
C MET A 98 43.23 -14.36 -24.60
N SER A 99 42.27 -15.18 -25.07
CA SER A 99 41.90 -15.22 -26.50
C SER A 99 40.57 -14.52 -26.86
N ILE A 100 39.75 -14.12 -25.89
CA ILE A 100 38.45 -13.47 -26.16
C ILE A 100 38.56 -11.96 -25.98
N ASN A 101 39.42 -11.31 -26.76
CA ASN A 101 39.38 -9.87 -26.91
C ASN A 101 39.73 -9.46 -28.34
N ASN A 102 38.78 -9.66 -29.26
CA ASN A 102 38.62 -8.86 -30.48
C ASN A 102 37.54 -9.47 -31.39
N LYS A 103 36.30 -8.98 -31.30
CA LYS A 103 35.45 -8.88 -32.49
C LYS A 103 34.30 -7.90 -32.25
N GLY A 104 34.52 -6.72 -32.81
CA GLY A 104 33.61 -5.66 -33.25
C GLY A 104 32.13 -5.75 -32.88
N MET A 105 31.66 -4.67 -32.24
CA MET A 105 30.31 -4.17 -32.43
C MET A 105 30.40 -2.73 -32.92
N LYS A 106 30.24 -2.57 -34.25
CA LYS A 106 30.03 -1.30 -34.93
C LYS A 106 28.53 -0.98 -34.95
N ASP A 107 28.27 0.32 -34.82
CA ASP A 107 27.09 1.06 -35.28
C ASP A 107 25.72 0.79 -34.61
N GLY A 108 25.32 1.73 -33.76
CA GLY A 108 24.02 1.71 -33.06
C GLY A 108 23.59 3.05 -32.46
N LYS A 109 23.72 4.13 -33.24
CA LYS A 109 22.89 5.35 -33.28
C LYS A 109 22.07 5.74 -32.02
N GLU A 110 22.63 6.68 -31.29
CA GLU A 110 22.08 7.97 -30.82
C GLU A 110 20.56 8.18 -30.59
N ARG A 111 20.30 8.85 -29.45
CA ARG A 111 19.12 9.63 -29.01
C ARG A 111 18.14 8.95 -28.07
N ARG A 112 18.34 9.19 -26.77
CA ARG A 112 17.23 9.55 -25.87
C ARG A 112 17.56 10.84 -25.14
N SER A 113 16.78 11.85 -25.51
CA SER A 113 16.59 13.12 -24.84
C SER A 113 16.24 12.91 -23.37
N GLY A 114 16.75 13.83 -22.55
CA GLY A 114 16.46 13.93 -21.12
C GLY A 114 14.97 13.91 -20.83
N GLN A 115 14.64 13.20 -19.77
CA GLN A 115 13.39 13.36 -19.06
C GLN A 115 13.74 13.45 -17.59
N ASP A 116 14.00 14.68 -17.16
CA ASP A 116 14.10 15.08 -15.77
C ASP A 116 12.86 14.62 -15.03
N ARG A 117 13.01 13.56 -14.25
CA ARG A 117 12.08 13.25 -13.17
C ARG A 117 12.50 14.07 -11.98
N SER A 118 11.86 15.22 -11.84
CA SER A 118 11.71 15.91 -10.57
C SER A 118 11.16 14.90 -9.55
N SER A 119 12.06 14.44 -8.68
CA SER A 119 11.73 13.74 -7.46
C SER A 119 10.96 14.70 -6.57
N VAL A 120 9.63 14.56 -6.54
CA VAL A 120 8.82 15.20 -5.51
C VAL A 120 9.08 14.40 -4.24
N ASP A 121 9.93 14.98 -3.39
CA ASP A 121 10.20 14.49 -2.04
C ASP A 121 8.94 14.66 -1.20
N PHE A 122 8.15 13.59 -1.13
CA PHE A 122 6.89 13.52 -0.39
C PHE A 122 7.12 13.25 1.11
N GLY A 123 8.39 13.24 1.56
CA GLY A 123 8.80 12.92 2.93
C GLY A 123 8.54 14.02 3.96
N ASP A 124 8.34 15.28 3.52
CA ASP A 124 8.32 16.43 4.45
C ASP A 124 6.92 16.97 4.81
N LEU A 125 5.84 16.45 4.20
CA LEU A 125 4.48 17.02 4.36
C LEU A 125 3.51 16.16 5.20
N MET A 126 4.01 15.29 6.08
CA MET A 126 3.19 14.47 7.00
C MET A 126 3.75 14.44 8.43
N LYS A 127 4.32 15.55 8.92
CA LYS A 127 4.55 15.74 10.37
C LYS A 127 3.25 16.16 11.06
N VAL A 128 2.32 15.21 11.17
CA VAL A 128 1.19 15.30 12.12
C VAL A 128 1.30 14.11 13.06
N GLN A 129 1.88 14.40 14.23
CA GLN A 129 1.80 13.69 15.51
C GLN A 129 1.32 12.22 15.47
N GLU A 130 2.24 11.29 15.17
CA GLU A 130 2.11 9.88 15.58
C GLU A 130 2.49 9.73 17.06
N PRO A 131 1.72 8.99 17.89
CA PRO A 131 2.28 8.38 19.07
C PRO A 131 3.27 7.29 18.66
N ALA A 132 4.44 7.33 19.29
CA ALA A 132 5.56 6.43 19.08
C ALA A 132 5.16 4.94 19.12
N GLU A 133 5.94 4.13 18.38
CA GLU A 133 5.91 2.67 18.28
C GLU A 133 5.18 2.07 17.05
N GLN A 134 5.80 2.17 15.88
CA GLN A 134 6.34 0.99 15.17
C GLN A 134 6.92 1.44 13.81
N SER A 135 8.13 2.00 13.87
CA SER A 135 9.07 1.88 12.77
C SER A 135 9.37 0.40 12.58
N ILE A 136 8.54 -0.27 11.78
CA ILE A 136 8.86 -1.59 11.24
C ILE A 136 9.98 -1.31 10.26
N CYS A 137 11.21 -1.47 10.74
CA CYS A 137 12.34 -1.85 9.92
C CYS A 137 11.93 -3.13 9.18
N PHE A 138 11.31 -2.97 8.01
CA PHE A 138 11.40 -3.99 6.98
C PHE A 138 12.83 -3.89 6.47
N GLU A 139 13.77 -4.46 7.24
CA GLU A 139 15.06 -4.88 6.75
C GLU A 139 14.76 -5.85 5.59
N ALA A 140 14.68 -5.29 4.39
CA ALA A 140 15.01 -6.03 3.22
C ALA A 140 16.46 -6.48 3.45
N ASN A 141 16.64 -7.70 3.96
CA ASN A 141 17.91 -8.42 3.96
C ASN A 141 18.38 -8.50 2.50
N VAL A 142 19.06 -7.44 2.07
CA VAL A 142 20.00 -7.39 0.97
C VAL A 142 21.35 -7.71 1.59
N GLU A 143 21.44 -8.88 2.24
CA GLU A 143 22.67 -9.35 2.85
C GLU A 143 23.50 -10.06 1.77
N ASN A 144 24.50 -9.32 1.27
CA ASN A 144 25.86 -9.81 1.05
C ASN A 144 26.12 -11.05 0.17
N ASP A 145 25.58 -11.09 -1.05
CA ASP A 145 26.07 -12.00 -2.12
C ASP A 145 27.34 -11.49 -2.84
N ASN A 146 28.03 -10.44 -2.33
CA ASN A 146 29.09 -9.74 -3.06
C ASN A 146 30.51 -10.34 -2.96
N ALA A 147 30.73 -11.46 -2.25
CA ALA A 147 32.08 -12.00 -2.05
C ALA A 147 32.52 -13.07 -3.06
N ALA A 148 31.67 -13.52 -3.99
CA ALA A 148 31.98 -14.66 -4.87
C ALA A 148 32.20 -14.31 -6.36
N ALA A 149 32.27 -13.03 -6.75
CA ALA A 149 32.31 -12.60 -8.14
C ALA A 149 33.66 -11.99 -8.58
N MET A 150 34.74 -12.76 -8.46
CA MET A 150 35.98 -12.51 -9.21
C MET A 150 36.32 -13.76 -10.03
N SER A 151 35.57 -13.99 -11.11
CA SER A 151 35.96 -14.74 -12.32
C SER A 151 34.72 -15.40 -12.94
N GLY A 152 34.13 -14.74 -13.93
CA GLY A 152 33.05 -15.32 -14.74
C GLY A 152 32.03 -14.27 -15.15
N ALA A 153 31.77 -14.21 -16.44
CA ALA A 153 30.86 -13.34 -17.19
C ALA A 153 29.72 -12.66 -16.38
N PRO A 154 29.37 -11.39 -16.70
CA PRO A 154 28.27 -10.67 -16.05
C PRO A 154 26.93 -11.35 -16.34
N THR A 155 26.56 -12.34 -15.51
CA THR A 155 25.22 -12.89 -15.49
C THR A 155 24.34 -11.88 -14.79
N ASN A 156 23.64 -11.04 -15.56
CA ASN A 156 22.71 -10.04 -15.07
C ASN A 156 21.67 -10.74 -14.15
N PRO A 157 21.73 -10.60 -12.81
CA PRO A 157 20.88 -11.37 -11.92
C PRO A 157 19.44 -10.89 -12.10
N LYS A 158 18.56 -11.76 -12.59
CA LYS A 158 17.14 -11.42 -12.78
C LYS A 158 16.50 -11.12 -11.42
N PRO A 159 15.98 -9.90 -11.18
CA PRO A 159 15.41 -9.54 -9.88
C PRO A 159 14.15 -10.37 -9.57
N LYS A 160 14.15 -11.07 -8.43
CA LYS A 160 13.04 -11.91 -7.96
C LYS A 160 11.93 -11.05 -7.32
N MET A 161 11.01 -10.49 -8.11
CA MET A 161 9.93 -9.60 -7.63
C MET A 161 8.75 -10.26 -6.88
N LYS A 162 8.92 -11.41 -6.21
CA LYS A 162 7.80 -12.16 -5.60
C LYS A 162 7.20 -11.48 -4.35
N ASN A 163 7.95 -10.59 -3.69
CA ASN A 163 7.52 -10.00 -2.43
C ASN A 163 6.58 -8.79 -2.61
N SER A 164 6.67 -8.06 -3.72
CA SER A 164 5.86 -6.84 -3.97
C SER A 164 4.34 -7.09 -3.94
N ARG A 165 3.87 -8.24 -4.44
CA ARG A 165 2.44 -8.60 -4.41
C ARG A 165 1.88 -8.74 -3.01
N LYS A 166 2.67 -9.23 -2.07
CA LYS A 166 2.23 -9.45 -0.69
C LYS A 166 1.94 -8.11 -0.03
N PHE A 167 2.85 -7.14 -0.21
CA PHE A 167 2.68 -5.77 0.27
C PHE A 167 1.46 -5.11 -0.34
N PHE A 168 1.28 -5.22 -1.66
CA PHE A 168 0.13 -4.63 -2.34
C PHE A 168 -1.19 -5.19 -1.79
N ASN A 169 -1.31 -6.52 -1.70
CA ASN A 169 -2.54 -7.15 -1.19
C ASN A 169 -2.81 -6.82 0.28
N GLN A 170 -1.77 -6.52 1.06
CA GLN A 170 -1.91 -6.08 2.44
C GLN A 170 -2.45 -4.64 2.50
N ALA A 171 -1.87 -3.74 1.71
CA ALA A 171 -2.31 -2.36 1.62
C ALA A 171 -3.74 -2.23 1.06
N ALA A 172 -4.10 -3.03 0.05
CA ALA A 172 -5.44 -3.03 -0.53
C ALA A 172 -6.52 -3.46 0.47
N LEU A 173 -6.24 -4.49 1.29
CA LEU A 173 -7.15 -4.88 2.37
C LEU A 173 -7.28 -3.79 3.43
N TYR A 174 -6.17 -3.15 3.80
CA TYR A 174 -6.16 -2.04 4.76
C TYR A 174 -7.08 -0.90 4.34
N VAL A 175 -6.90 -0.40 3.10
CA VAL A 175 -7.72 0.68 2.56
C VAL A 175 -9.20 0.26 2.50
N SER A 176 -9.48 -0.99 2.14
CA SER A 176 -10.85 -1.50 2.01
C SER A 176 -11.59 -1.53 3.36
N PHE A 177 -10.98 -2.06 4.41
CA PHE A 177 -11.60 -2.07 5.75
C PHE A 177 -11.74 -0.67 6.32
N PHE A 178 -10.73 0.18 6.11
CA PHE A 178 -10.79 1.58 6.50
C PHE A 178 -12.01 2.28 5.88
N MET A 179 -12.24 2.10 4.56
CA MET A 179 -13.41 2.66 3.86
C MET A 179 -14.74 2.16 4.44
N ILE A 180 -14.84 0.86 4.73
CA ILE A 180 -16.05 0.27 5.33
C ILE A 180 -16.34 0.89 6.70
N THR A 181 -15.32 1.12 7.52
CA THR A 181 -15.52 1.74 8.85
C THR A 181 -15.88 3.22 8.75
N TRP A 182 -15.30 3.94 7.78
CA TRP A 182 -15.53 5.37 7.58
C TRP A 182 -16.90 5.69 7.00
N ILE A 183 -17.50 4.79 6.21
CA ILE A 183 -18.80 5.06 5.59
C ILE A 183 -19.88 5.36 6.64
N PHE A 184 -19.88 4.64 7.76
CA PHE A 184 -20.86 4.85 8.83
C PHE A 184 -20.69 6.21 9.52
N MET A 185 -19.45 6.62 9.78
CA MET A 185 -19.13 7.96 10.31
C MET A 185 -19.64 9.06 9.38
N THR A 186 -19.41 8.89 8.07
CA THR A 186 -19.84 9.87 7.07
C THR A 186 -21.36 9.94 6.90
N ILE A 187 -22.06 8.79 6.93
CA ILE A 187 -23.52 8.76 6.89
C ILE A 187 -24.10 9.48 8.10
N GLN A 188 -23.59 9.18 9.31
CA GLN A 188 -24.03 9.84 10.54
C GLN A 188 -23.82 11.36 10.47
N ALA A 189 -22.63 11.81 10.05
CA ALA A 189 -22.32 13.22 9.91
C ALA A 189 -23.18 13.92 8.84
N SER A 190 -23.51 13.22 7.76
CA SER A 190 -24.38 13.74 6.70
C SER A 190 -25.81 13.91 7.18
N LEU A 191 -26.37 12.89 7.83
CA LEU A 191 -27.73 12.96 8.37
C LEU A 191 -27.87 14.05 9.43
N GLN A 192 -26.87 14.21 10.30
CA GLN A 192 -26.86 15.31 11.27
C GLN A 192 -26.79 16.69 10.61
N ALA A 193 -26.10 16.81 9.47
CA ALA A 193 -26.01 18.07 8.73
C ALA A 193 -27.29 18.42 7.96
N PHE A 194 -28.06 17.43 7.50
CA PHE A 194 -29.24 17.66 6.64
C PHE A 194 -30.58 17.59 7.38
N LEU A 195 -30.71 16.72 8.38
CA LEU A 195 -32.01 16.40 8.98
C LEU A 195 -32.18 16.98 10.39
N GLU A 196 -31.13 17.63 10.93
CA GLU A 196 -31.05 18.17 12.29
C GLU A 196 -31.43 17.20 13.43
N THR A 197 -31.68 15.93 13.08
CA THR A 197 -32.19 14.89 13.96
C THR A 197 -31.10 13.84 14.15
N GLY A 198 -30.78 13.57 15.41
CA GLY A 198 -29.84 12.53 15.77
C GLY A 198 -30.51 11.17 15.73
N TYR A 199 -30.04 10.28 14.84
CA TYR A 199 -30.50 8.91 14.81
C TYR A 199 -29.72 8.04 15.80
N SER A 200 -30.37 7.65 16.90
CA SER A 200 -29.74 6.85 17.97
C SER A 200 -29.20 5.51 17.48
N TYR A 201 -29.84 4.86 16.49
CA TYR A 201 -29.37 3.58 15.95
C TYR A 201 -28.02 3.69 15.22
N LEU A 202 -27.73 4.82 14.57
CA LEU A 202 -26.45 5.05 13.92
C LEU A 202 -25.31 5.27 14.92
N VAL A 203 -25.62 5.86 16.08
CA VAL A 203 -24.65 6.00 17.18
C VAL A 203 -24.27 4.63 17.74
N VAL A 204 -25.24 3.71 17.88
CA VAL A 204 -24.96 2.32 18.29
C VAL A 204 -24.10 1.61 17.26
N LEU A 205 -24.42 1.73 15.96
CA LEU A 205 -23.60 1.17 14.89
C LEU A 205 -22.18 1.74 14.92
N LEU A 206 -22.02 3.05 15.03
CA LEU A 206 -20.72 3.70 15.14
C LEU A 206 -19.92 3.13 16.32
N THR A 207 -20.55 3.01 17.48
CA THR A 207 -19.93 2.46 18.70
C THR A 207 -19.42 1.02 18.51
N ILE A 208 -20.08 0.22 17.67
CA ILE A 208 -19.66 -1.14 17.34
C ILE A 208 -18.55 -1.14 16.28
N PHE A 209 -18.65 -0.29 15.25
CA PHE A 209 -17.71 -0.27 14.12
C PHE A 209 -16.39 0.47 14.42
N THR A 210 -16.37 1.43 15.34
CA THR A 210 -15.15 2.12 15.76
C THR A 210 -14.09 1.17 16.35
N PRO A 211 -14.38 0.31 17.35
CA PRO A 211 -13.40 -0.66 17.82
C PRO A 211 -13.09 -1.74 16.77
N LEU A 212 -14.04 -2.00 15.86
CA LEU A 212 -13.84 -2.97 14.77
C LEU A 212 -12.77 -2.49 13.76
N GLN A 213 -12.53 -1.19 13.64
CA GLN A 213 -11.42 -0.65 12.85
C GLN A 213 -10.07 -1.18 13.35
N GLY A 214 -9.83 -1.12 14.67
CA GLY A 214 -8.62 -1.67 15.28
C GLY A 214 -8.52 -3.19 15.08
N PHE A 215 -9.64 -3.89 15.21
CA PHE A 215 -9.71 -5.34 14.99
C PHE A 215 -9.29 -5.75 13.57
N PHE A 216 -9.80 -5.07 12.53
CA PHE A 216 -9.41 -5.36 11.15
C PHE A 216 -7.94 -5.05 10.89
N ASN A 217 -7.40 -3.98 11.48
CA ASN A 217 -5.98 -3.70 11.40
C ASN A 217 -5.14 -4.84 11.99
N THR A 218 -5.51 -5.37 13.15
CA THR A 218 -4.85 -6.54 13.74
C THR A 218 -4.91 -7.77 12.84
N LEU A 219 -6.06 -8.05 12.20
CA LEU A 219 -6.20 -9.17 11.26
C LEU A 219 -5.26 -9.04 10.06
N ILE A 220 -5.09 -7.83 9.53
CA ILE A 220 -4.17 -7.58 8.42
C ILE A 220 -2.72 -7.83 8.86
N TYR A 221 -2.35 -7.42 10.07
CA TYR A 221 -1.02 -7.66 10.64
C TYR A 221 -0.72 -9.14 10.88
N VAL A 222 -1.71 -9.94 11.29
CA VAL A 222 -1.54 -11.38 11.52
C VAL A 222 -1.41 -12.17 10.21
N ARG A 223 -1.99 -11.67 9.11
CA ARG A 223 -2.09 -12.40 7.83
C ARG A 223 -0.76 -12.94 7.29
N PRO A 224 0.36 -12.18 7.20
CA PRO A 224 1.62 -12.70 6.66
C PRO A 224 2.15 -13.89 7.47
N ARG A 225 2.12 -13.78 8.81
CA ARG A 225 2.54 -14.85 9.72
C ARG A 225 1.64 -16.08 9.58
N TYR A 226 0.32 -15.87 9.51
CA TYR A 226 -0.66 -16.95 9.33
C TYR A 226 -0.41 -17.74 8.04
N LEU A 227 -0.12 -17.06 6.93
CA LEU A 227 0.16 -17.72 5.65
C LEU A 227 1.46 -18.53 5.67
N GLU A 228 2.46 -18.12 6.43
CA GLU A 228 3.71 -18.88 6.58
C GLU A 228 3.53 -20.10 7.48
N TYR A 229 2.77 -19.97 8.57
CA TYR A 229 2.43 -21.08 9.45
C TYR A 229 1.59 -22.15 8.72
N ARG A 230 0.56 -21.72 7.95
CA ARG A 230 -0.30 -22.63 7.19
C ARG A 230 0.44 -23.43 6.11
N LYS A 231 1.57 -22.91 5.59
CA LYS A 231 2.42 -23.67 4.67
C LYS A 231 3.16 -24.81 5.35
N LYS A 232 3.50 -24.65 6.64
CA LYS A 232 4.19 -25.67 7.44
C LYS A 232 3.21 -26.68 8.04
N HIS A 233 1.98 -26.25 8.35
CA HIS A 233 0.93 -27.05 8.98
C HIS A 233 -0.40 -26.91 8.21
N PRO A 234 -0.55 -27.57 7.04
CA PRO A 234 -1.78 -27.50 6.25
C PRO A 234 -3.02 -28.06 6.98
N GLU A 235 -2.81 -28.94 7.96
CA GLU A 235 -3.84 -29.58 8.79
C GLU A 235 -4.33 -28.71 9.97
N ALA A 236 -3.62 -27.62 10.30
CA ALA A 236 -3.96 -26.80 11.45
C ALA A 236 -5.15 -25.87 11.18
N THR A 237 -6.12 -25.87 12.11
CA THR A 237 -7.22 -24.91 12.13
C THR A 237 -6.77 -23.50 12.53
N LEU A 238 -7.55 -22.50 12.13
CA LEU A 238 -7.23 -21.08 12.28
C LEU A 238 -7.05 -20.68 13.76
N CYS A 239 -7.92 -21.16 14.65
CA CYS A 239 -7.81 -20.91 16.10
C CYS A 239 -6.53 -21.50 16.70
N LYS A 240 -6.12 -22.72 16.28
CA LYS A 240 -4.91 -23.37 16.77
C LYS A 240 -3.65 -22.62 16.31
N SER A 241 -3.68 -22.10 15.09
CA SER A 241 -2.60 -21.29 14.51
C SER A 241 -2.47 -19.92 15.20
N LEU A 242 -3.59 -19.27 15.54
CA LEU A 242 -3.58 -18.02 16.31
C LEU A 242 -3.05 -18.26 17.73
N GLY A 243 -3.56 -19.28 18.41
CA GLY A 243 -3.12 -19.63 19.78
C GLY A 243 -1.62 -19.90 19.87
N SER A 244 -1.05 -20.64 18.91
CA SER A 244 0.40 -20.92 18.90
C SER A 244 1.25 -19.67 18.64
N MET A 245 0.77 -18.72 17.83
CA MET A 245 1.47 -17.46 17.59
C MET A 245 1.54 -16.56 18.83
N PHE A 246 0.47 -16.51 19.62
CA PHE A 246 0.47 -15.73 20.87
C PHE A 246 1.23 -16.43 21.99
N ALA A 247 1.26 -17.76 22.01
CA ALA A 247 2.01 -18.53 23.01
C ALA A 247 3.54 -18.41 22.83
N ASN A 248 4.04 -18.41 21.60
CA ASN A 248 5.48 -18.34 21.31
C ASN A 248 6.11 -16.96 21.53
N ASN A 249 5.33 -15.91 21.77
CA ASN A 249 5.84 -14.55 21.99
C ASN A 249 6.14 -14.24 23.48
N LYS A 250 6.08 -15.25 24.36
CA LYS A 250 6.30 -15.10 25.81
C LYS A 250 7.69 -15.55 26.29
N ASN A 251 8.56 -15.98 25.39
CA ASN A 251 9.96 -16.36 25.66
C ASN A 251 10.90 -15.34 25.04
#